data_AF-A0A381YNB1-F1
#
_entry.id   AF-A0A381YNB1-F1
#
_cell.length_a   1.000
_cell.length_b   1.000
_cell.length_c   1.000
_cell.angle_alpha   90.00
_cell.angle_beta   90.00
_cell.angle_gamma   90.00
#
_symmetry.space_group_name_H-M   'P 1'
#
loop_
_entity.id
_entity.type
_entity.pdbx_description
1 polymer ?
#
loop_
_entity_poly.entity_id
_entity_poly.type
_entity_poly.pdbx_seq_one_letter_code
_entity_poly.pdbx_strand_id
1 'polypeptide(L)' 'MLVKILKGIKNTFDPNYWAERIGEKSGAYDKARESKLAIWSSNLEGWQWWAWQLGPCLIFFILIEVILNMIGMTMLPWR' A
#
# COMPACT_ATOMS: atom_id res chain seq x y z
N MET A 1 -23.64 31.11 1.08
CA MET A 1 -24.51 30.29 0.22
C MET A 1 -23.72 29.64 -0.91
N LEU A 2 -22.98 30.43 -1.70
CA LEU A 2 -22.08 29.98 -2.77
C LEU A 2 -21.05 28.92 -2.33
N VAL A 3 -20.41 29.10 -1.17
CA VAL A 3 -19.44 28.13 -0.60
C VAL A 3 -20.07 26.76 -0.32
N LYS A 4 -21.35 26.70 0.09
CA LYS A 4 -22.05 25.42 0.30
C LYS A 4 -22.34 24.72 -1.01
N ILE A 5 -22.71 25.46 -2.05
CA ILE A 5 -22.97 24.92 -3.39
C ILE A 5 -21.68 24.40 -4.01
N LEU A 6 -20.60 25.17 -3.94
CA LEU A 6 -19.27 24.75 -4.42
C LEU A 6 -18.75 23.51 -3.68
N LYS A 7 -18.97 23.44 -2.36
CA LYS A 7 -18.60 22.26 -1.56
C LYS A 7 -19.45 21.04 -1.90
N GLY A 8 -20.74 21.23 -2.20
CA GLY A 8 -21.63 20.17 -2.68
C GLY A 8 -21.17 19.60 -4.03
N ILE A 9 -20.91 20.48 -5.00
CA ILE A 9 -20.39 20.08 -6.33
C ILE A 9 -19.04 19.38 -6.19
N LYS A 10 -18.11 19.97 -5.42
CA LYS A 10 -16.81 19.35 -5.14
C LYS A 10 -16.98 17.93 -4.61
N ASN A 11 -17.80 17.72 -3.59
CA ASN A 11 -18.00 16.41 -2.99
C ASN A 11 -18.69 15.43 -3.96
N THR A 12 -19.54 15.88 -4.88
CA THR A 12 -20.14 15.01 -5.91
C THR A 12 -19.12 14.52 -6.92
N PHE A 13 -18.11 15.33 -7.26
CA PHE A 13 -17.05 14.96 -8.21
C PHE A 13 -15.79 14.41 -7.53
N ASP A 14 -15.67 14.48 -6.20
CA ASP A 14 -14.54 13.97 -5.46
C ASP A 14 -14.65 12.44 -5.32
N PRO A 15 -13.75 11.65 -5.92
CA PRO A 15 -13.78 10.20 -5.82
C PRO A 15 -13.62 9.72 -4.37
N ASN A 16 -12.92 10.49 -3.54
CA ASN A 16 -12.70 10.14 -2.14
C ASN A 16 -14.01 10.23 -1.33
N TYR A 17 -14.88 11.19 -1.66
CA TYR A 17 -16.18 11.33 -1.00
C TYR A 17 -17.08 10.10 -1.23
N TRP A 18 -17.04 9.54 -2.45
CA TRP A 18 -17.76 8.31 -2.76
C TRP A 18 -17.09 7.08 -2.15
N ALA A 19 -15.75 7.02 -2.16
CA ALA A 19 -14.99 5.94 -1.53
C ALA A 19 -15.28 5.85 -0.02
N GLU A 20 -15.25 6.98 0.69
CA GLU A 20 -15.58 7.09 2.11
C GLU A 20 -17.03 6.67 2.37
N ARG A 21 -17.98 7.20 1.61
CA ARG A 21 -19.41 6.90 1.76
C ARG A 21 -19.77 5.44 1.44
N ILE A 22 -19.13 4.82 0.44
CA ILE A 22 -19.32 3.41 0.08
C ILE A 22 -18.64 2.52 1.13
N GLY A 23 -17.43 2.85 1.55
CA GLY A 23 -16.70 2.05 2.53
C GLY A 23 -17.30 2.09 3.94
N GLU A 24 -17.84 3.23 4.39
CA GLU A 24 -18.60 3.33 5.64
C GLU A 24 -19.93 2.56 5.57
N LYS A 25 -20.69 2.70 4.47
CA LYS A 25 -21.98 2.01 4.32
C LYS A 25 -21.86 0.50 4.16
N SER A 26 -20.76 0.02 3.58
CA SER A 26 -20.52 -1.41 3.35
C SER A 26 -19.83 -2.11 4.53
N GLY A 27 -19.37 -1.35 5.54
CA GLY A 27 -18.50 -1.87 6.60
C GLY A 27 -17.17 -2.44 6.08
N ALA A 28 -16.79 -2.10 4.84
CA ALA A 28 -15.56 -2.59 4.23
C ALA A 28 -14.32 -1.99 4.89
N TYR A 29 -14.39 -0.73 5.35
CA TYR A 29 -13.31 -0.13 6.13
C TYR A 29 -13.14 -0.79 7.49
N ASP A 30 -14.24 -1.13 8.16
CA ASP A 30 -14.19 -1.82 9.46
C ASP A 30 -13.62 -3.24 9.28
N LYS A 31 -14.07 -3.98 8.27
CA LYS A 31 -13.51 -5.31 7.93
C LYS A 31 -12.05 -5.25 7.52
N ALA A 32 -11.63 -4.19 6.82
CA ALA A 32 -10.24 -3.98 6.44
C ALA A 32 -9.38 -3.70 7.68
N ARG A 33 -9.88 -2.89 8.62
CA ARG A 33 -9.19 -2.58 9.90
C ARG A 33 -9.15 -3.77 10.86
N GLU A 34 -10.19 -4.60 10.90
CA GLU A 34 -10.23 -5.83 11.70
C GLU A 34 -9.47 -7.00 11.06
N SER A 35 -8.96 -6.84 9.84
CA SER A 35 -8.24 -7.92 9.17
C SER A 35 -6.95 -8.27 9.93
N LYS A 36 -6.64 -9.57 10.01
CA LYS A 36 -5.44 -10.08 10.69
C LYS A 36 -4.16 -9.42 10.18
N LEU A 37 -4.12 -9.07 8.89
CA LEU A 37 -3.00 -8.39 8.26
C LEU A 37 -2.89 -6.91 8.66
N ALA A 38 -4.01 -6.19 8.73
CA ALA A 38 -4.01 -4.80 9.18
C ALA A 38 -3.60 -4.70 10.65
N ILE A 39 -4.15 -5.56 11.51
CA ILE A 39 -3.78 -5.65 12.94
C ILE A 39 -2.31 -6.05 13.09
N TRP A 40 -1.83 -7.02 12.31
CA TRP A 40 -0.43 -7.41 12.33
C TRP A 40 0.48 -6.26 11.88
N SER A 41 0.15 -5.60 10.77
CA SER A 41 0.91 -4.46 10.26
C SER A 41 0.91 -3.27 11.22
N SER A 42 -0.19 -3.01 11.92
CA SER A 42 -0.27 -1.91 12.89
C SER A 42 0.49 -2.20 14.19
N ASN A 43 0.71 -3.48 14.52
CA ASN A 43 1.50 -3.91 15.68
C ASN A 43 3.01 -3.99 15.39
N LEU A 44 3.45 -3.84 14.13
CA LEU A 44 4.87 -3.79 13.77
C LEU A 44 5.42 -2.41 14.13
N GLU A 45 6.07 -2.28 15.28
CA GLU A 45 6.72 -1.04 15.72
C GLU A 45 8.24 -1.07 15.50
N GLY A 46 8.80 0.08 15.12
CA GLY A 46 10.24 0.33 15.06
C GLY A 46 11.01 -0.60 14.12
N TRP A 47 11.99 -1.33 14.65
CA TRP A 47 12.93 -2.16 13.87
C TRP A 47 12.25 -3.32 13.14
N GLN A 48 11.16 -3.88 13.70
CA GLN A 48 10.44 -5.00 13.07
C GLN A 48 9.75 -4.57 11.77
N TRP A 49 9.23 -3.35 11.72
CA TRP A 49 8.65 -2.77 10.51
C TRP A 49 9.72 -2.58 9.42
N TRP A 50 10.88 -2.02 9.80
CA TRP A 50 12.01 -1.85 8.88
C TRP A 50 12.55 -3.18 8.35
N ALA A 51 12.65 -4.21 9.19
CA ALA A 51 13.07 -5.54 8.76
C ALA A 51 12.10 -6.15 7.73
N TRP A 52 10.79 -5.94 7.92
CA TRP A 52 9.76 -6.39 6.97
C TRP A 52 9.68 -5.58 5.69
N GLN A 53 10.16 -4.34 5.66
CA GLN A 53 10.28 -3.59 4.41
C GLN A 53 11.59 -3.92 3.67
N LEU A 54 12.72 -3.93 4.37
CA LEU A 54 14.03 -4.11 3.77
C LEU A 54 14.32 -5.57 3.39
N GLY A 55 13.86 -6.53 4.19
CA GLY A 55 14.10 -7.96 3.94
C GLY A 55 13.50 -8.43 2.60
N PRO A 56 12.18 -8.34 2.39
CA PRO A 56 11.54 -8.71 1.13
C PRO A 56 12.06 -7.89 -0.06
N CYS A 57 12.34 -6.60 0.15
CA CYS A 57 12.90 -5.74 -0.88
C CYS A 57 14.28 -6.26 -1.33
N LEU A 58 15.17 -6.58 -0.39
CA LEU A 58 16.48 -7.14 -0.68
C LEU A 58 16.37 -8.50 -1.40
N ILE A 59 15.50 -9.38 -0.92
CA ILE A 59 15.26 -10.69 -1.56
C ILE A 59 14.75 -10.51 -3.00
N PHE A 60 13.82 -9.58 -3.22
CA PHE A 60 13.30 -9.26 -4.54
C PHE A 60 14.40 -8.78 -5.49
N PHE A 61 15.28 -7.87 -5.04
CA PHE A 61 16.43 -7.43 -5.83
C PHE A 61 17.38 -8.58 -6.15
N ILE A 62 17.68 -9.46 -5.19
CA ILE A 62 18.52 -10.65 -5.43
C ILE A 62 17.89 -11.55 -6.51
N LEU A 63 16.58 -11.80 -6.44
CA LEU A 63 15.88 -12.59 -7.46
C LEU A 63 15.95 -11.96 -8.84
N ILE A 64 15.76 -10.64 -8.94
CA ILE A 64 15.92 -9.90 -10.19
C ILE A 64 17.35 -10.03 -10.71
N GLU A 65 18.36 -9.82 -9.87
CA GLU A 65 19.78 -9.95 -10.25
C GLU A 65 20.10 -11.36 -10.76
N VAL A 66 19.53 -12.41 -10.16
CA VAL A 66 19.69 -13.79 -10.65
C VAL A 66 19.07 -13.98 -12.03
N ILE A 67 17.84 -13.48 -12.26
CA ILE A 67 17.17 -13.54 -13.57
C ILE A 67 17.98 -12.78 -14.62
N LEU A 68 18.45 -11.60 -14.26
CA LEU A 68 19.27 -10.73 -15.09
C LEU A 68 20.63 -11.37 -15.44
N ASN A 69 21.22 -12.13 -14.51
CA ASN A 69 22.41 -12.95 -14.74
C ASN A 69 22.18 -14.05 -15.79
N MET A 70 21.01 -14.68 -15.80
CA MET A 70 20.69 -15.65 -16.84
C MET A 70 20.65 -15.03 -18.25
N ILE A 71 20.36 -13.73 -18.36
CA ILE A 71 20.27 -13.00 -19.64
C ILE A 71 21.60 -12.29 -19.95
N GLY A 72 22.62 -12.42 -19.09
CA GLY A 72 23.95 -11.83 -19.29
C GLY A 72 23.99 -10.30 -19.07
N MET A 73 22.96 -9.72 -18.44
CA MET A 73 22.91 -8.30 -18.09
C MET A 73 22.89 -8.17 -16.58
N THR A 74 24.04 -8.08 -15.89
CA THR A 74 24.07 -7.95 -14.40
C THR A 74 24.81 -6.72 -13.97
N MET A 75 24.41 -6.18 -12.80
CA MET A 75 25.18 -5.14 -12.13
C MET A 75 26.21 -5.75 -11.16
N LEU A 76 25.88 -6.88 -10.53
CA LEU A 76 26.79 -7.62 -9.66
C LEU A 76 27.24 -8.92 -10.35
N PRO A 77 28.57 -9.15 -10.50
CA PRO A 77 29.08 -10.38 -11.09
C PRO A 77 28.98 -11.53 -10.08
N TRP A 78 27.82 -12.18 -10.03
CA TRP A 78 27.63 -13.42 -9.29
C TRP A 78 28.39 -14.53 -10.04
N ARG A 79 29.51 -14.98 -9.47
CA ARG A 79 30.30 -16.11 -9.97
C ARG A 79 29.89 -17.40 -9.28
#